data_AF-A0A650A1E0-F1
#
_entry.id   AF-A0A650A1E0-F1
#
_cell.length_a   1.000
_cell.length_b   1.000
_cell.length_c   1.000
_cell.angle_alpha   90.00
_cell.angle_beta   90.00
_cell.angle_gamma   90.00
#
_symmetry.space_group_name_H-M   'P 1'
#
loop_
_entity.id
_entity.type
_entity.pdbx_description
1 polymer ?
#
loop_
_entity_poly.entity_id
_entity_poly.type
_entity_poly.pdbx_seq_one_letter_code
_entity_poly.pdbx_strand_id
1 'polypeptide(L)'
;MSDDEMMATVRIEDRTDRWRFTCPNGHRSWEPTNHHFWCAKCARQDGVDGAFHNLRDRRDGELLPRKEVRLLTPVGPYDCDLDRRGSA
;
A
#
# COMPACT_ATOMS: atom_id res chain seq x y z
N MET A 1 18.26 -16.37 1.02
CA MET A 1 17.13 -15.77 1.75
C MET A 1 16.89 -14.45 1.05
N SER A 2 15.94 -14.46 0.12
CA SER A 2 15.82 -13.42 -0.90
C SER A 2 14.90 -12.32 -0.40
N ASP A 3 15.35 -11.07 -0.48
CA ASP A 3 14.56 -9.86 -0.18
C ASP A 3 13.19 -9.83 -0.91
N ASP A 4 13.06 -10.56 -2.03
CA ASP A 4 11.83 -10.72 -2.80
C ASP A 4 10.71 -11.49 -2.05
N GLU A 5 11.08 -12.36 -1.09
CA GLU A 5 10.11 -13.15 -0.32
C GLU A 5 9.42 -12.33 0.80
N MET A 6 9.85 -11.09 1.03
CA MET A 6 9.33 -10.17 2.05
C MET A 6 8.69 -8.90 1.43
N MET A 7 8.45 -8.87 0.12
CA MET A 7 7.70 -7.76 -0.50
C MET A 7 6.24 -8.15 -0.69
N ALA A 8 5.33 -7.43 -0.03
CA ALA A 8 3.91 -7.64 -0.20
C ALA A 8 3.46 -7.08 -1.54
N THR A 9 3.14 -7.96 -2.48
CA THR A 9 2.52 -7.55 -3.75
C THR A 9 1.04 -7.27 -3.54
N VAL A 10 0.61 -6.06 -3.86
CA VAL A 10 -0.76 -5.57 -3.67
C VAL A 10 -1.31 -5.15 -5.02
N ARG A 11 -2.31 -5.88 -5.52
CA ARG A 11 -3.02 -5.49 -6.74
C ARG A 11 -4.12 -4.51 -6.38
N ILE A 12 -3.96 -3.24 -6.77
CA ILE A 12 -4.84 -2.14 -6.32
C ILE A 12 -6.28 -2.31 -6.83
N GLU A 13 -6.46 -3.00 -7.95
CA GLU A 13 -7.77 -3.30 -8.52
C GLU A 13 -8.36 -4.63 -8.03
N ASP A 14 -7.54 -5.49 -7.43
CA ASP A 14 -8.03 -6.74 -6.90
C ASP A 14 -8.80 -6.47 -5.60
N ARG A 15 -10.06 -6.90 -5.58
CA ARG A 15 -10.94 -6.69 -4.43
C ARG A 15 -10.39 -7.38 -3.19
N THR A 16 -9.76 -8.55 -3.30
CA THR A 16 -9.22 -9.30 -2.17
C THR A 16 -8.06 -8.55 -1.53
N ASP A 17 -7.13 -8.06 -2.35
CA ASP A 17 -6.00 -7.25 -1.87
C ASP A 17 -6.50 -5.96 -1.22
N ARG A 18 -7.45 -5.24 -1.83
CA ARG A 18 -8.06 -4.04 -1.21
C ARG A 18 -8.77 -4.31 0.11
N TRP A 19 -9.23 -5.54 0.35
CA TRP A 19 -9.82 -5.94 1.63
C TRP A 19 -8.78 -6.33 2.68
N ARG A 20 -7.65 -6.89 2.24
CA ARG A 20 -6.53 -7.29 3.10
C ARG A 20 -5.73 -6.08 3.58
N PHE A 21 -5.38 -5.16 2.70
CA PHE A 21 -4.58 -3.98 3.04
C PHE A 21 -5.49 -2.81 3.41
N THR A 22 -5.20 -2.17 4.54
CA THR A 22 -5.99 -1.06 5.09
C THR A 22 -5.08 0.09 5.51
N CYS A 23 -5.63 1.29 5.68
CA CYS A 23 -4.89 2.38 6.30
C CYS A 23 -4.55 2.02 7.78
N PRO A 24 -3.62 2.71 8.45
CA PRO A 24 -3.26 2.43 9.84
C PRO A 24 -4.47 2.47 10.80
N ASN A 25 -5.46 3.32 10.49
CA ASN A 25 -6.74 3.43 11.21
C ASN A 25 -7.77 2.35 10.82
N GLY A 26 -7.44 1.43 9.90
CA GLY A 26 -8.28 0.31 9.48
C GLY A 26 -9.30 0.61 8.39
N HIS A 27 -9.22 1.78 7.73
CA HIS A 27 -10.06 2.11 6.59
C HIS A 27 -9.59 1.44 5.30
N ARG A 28 -10.54 1.12 4.41
CA ARG A 28 -10.30 0.54 3.07
C ARG A 28 -10.36 1.58 1.94
N SER A 29 -10.74 2.81 2.28
CA SER A 29 -10.82 3.95 1.36
C SER A 29 -9.46 4.63 1.19
N TRP A 30 -8.39 3.84 1.14
CA TRP A 30 -7.06 4.34 0.86
C TRP A 30 -6.79 4.23 -0.65
N GLU A 31 -5.96 5.14 -1.14
CA GLU A 31 -5.52 5.25 -2.52
C GLU A 31 -4.00 5.45 -2.53
N PRO A 32 -3.27 4.71 -3.37
CA PRO A 32 -1.86 4.98 -3.58
C PRO A 32 -1.69 6.27 -4.37
N THR A 33 -0.75 7.09 -3.94
CA THR A 33 -0.29 8.33 -4.59
C THR A 33 1.19 8.17 -4.91
N ASN A 34 1.78 9.11 -5.67
CA ASN A 34 3.13 9.00 -6.22
C ASN A 34 4.21 8.48 -5.25
N HIS A 35 4.16 8.71 -3.92
CA HIS A 35 5.10 8.06 -2.98
C HIS A 35 4.52 7.78 -1.58
N HIS A 36 3.20 7.89 -1.43
CA HIS A 36 2.51 7.71 -0.16
C HIS A 36 1.11 7.18 -0.44
N PHE A 37 0.48 6.68 0.61
CA PHE A 37 -0.92 6.33 0.59
C PHE A 37 -1.72 7.49 1.13
N TRP A 38 -2.91 7.70 0.58
CA TRP A 38 -3.84 8.70 1.04
C TRP A 38 -5.16 8.03 1.38
N CYS A 39 -5.81 8.41 2.48
CA CYS A 39 -7.12 7.89 2.84
C CYS A 39 -8.15 9.01 2.91
N ALA A 40 -9.16 8.92 2.05
CA ALA A 40 -10.28 9.86 1.99
C ALA A 40 -11.04 9.97 3.33
N LYS A 41 -11.12 8.89 4.12
CA LYS A 41 -11.78 8.93 5.44
C LYS A 41 -10.92 9.63 6.49
N CYS A 42 -9.61 9.36 6.51
CA CYS A 42 -8.69 10.02 7.45
C CYS A 42 -8.59 11.51 7.15
N ALA A 43 -8.50 11.89 5.87
CA ALA A 43 -8.45 13.29 5.43
C ALA A 43 -9.72 14.11 5.80
N ARG A 44 -10.83 13.43 6.12
CA ARG A 44 -12.08 14.05 6.56
C ARG A 44 -12.21 14.15 8.08
N GLN A 45 -11.30 13.52 8.84
CA GLN A 45 -11.30 13.62 10.30
C GLN A 45 -10.39 14.76 10.75
N ASP A 46 -10.88 15.53 11.71
CA ASP A 46 -10.14 16.63 12.30
C ASP A 46 -8.98 16.09 13.15
N GLY A 47 -7.77 16.62 12.95
CA GLY A 47 -6.57 16.20 13.67
C GLY A 47 -5.91 14.89 13.20
N VAL A 48 -6.34 14.30 12.07
CA VAL A 48 -5.72 13.10 11.49
C VAL A 48 -5.15 13.42 10.11
N ASP A 49 -3.89 13.06 9.87
CA ASP A 49 -3.33 13.15 8.52
C ASP A 49 -3.93 12.06 7.60
N GLY A 50 -4.46 12.51 6.47
CA GLY A 50 -4.95 11.64 5.41
C GLY A 50 -3.84 10.90 4.69
N ALA A 51 -2.63 11.45 4.68
CA ALA A 51 -1.46 10.88 4.04
C ALA A 51 -0.62 10.03 5.01
N PHE A 52 -0.14 8.88 4.54
CA PHE A 52 0.67 7.95 5.32
C PHE A 52 1.52 7.07 4.41
N HIS A 53 2.63 6.53 4.93
CA HIS A 53 3.53 5.68 4.14
C HIS A 53 3.40 4.20 4.43
N ASN A 54 2.54 3.78 5.38
CA ASN A 54 2.45 2.39 5.83
C ASN A 54 1.03 1.83 5.63
N LEU A 55 0.91 0.69 4.96
CA LEU A 55 -0.34 -0.06 4.91
C LEU A 55 -0.38 -1.10 6.02
N ARG A 56 -1.56 -1.24 6.62
CA ARG A 56 -1.83 -2.30 7.58
C ARG A 56 -2.33 -3.53 6.85
N ASP A 57 -1.58 -4.61 6.94
CA ASP A 57 -1.98 -5.93 6.49
C ASP A 57 -2.94 -6.56 7.51
N ARG A 58 -4.12 -7.00 7.08
CA ARG A 58 -5.10 -7.67 7.95
C ARG A 58 -4.88 -9.16 8.12
N ARG A 59 -4.04 -9.79 7.30
CA ARG A 59 -3.74 -11.22 7.41
C ARG A 59 -2.85 -11.46 8.63
N ASP A 60 -1.77 -10.69 8.75
CA ASP A 60 -0.77 -10.85 9.81
C ASP A 60 -0.85 -9.72 10.85
N GLY A 61 -1.53 -8.62 10.53
CA GLY A 61 -1.69 -7.47 11.42
C GLY A 61 -0.55 -6.45 11.35
N GLU A 62 0.43 -6.69 10.47
CA GLU A 62 1.65 -5.90 10.35
C GLU A 62 1.46 -4.58 9.60
N LEU A 63 2.34 -3.61 9.90
CA LEU A 63 2.40 -2.33 9.19
C LEU A 63 3.52 -2.39 8.16
N LEU A 64 3.14 -2.55 6.90
CA LEU A 64 4.03 -2.63 5.76
C LEU A 64 4.31 -1.23 5.21
N PRO A 65 5.56 -0.76 5.21
CA PRO A 65 5.90 0.52 4.60
C PRO A 65 5.81 0.45 3.08
N ARG A 66 5.59 1.59 2.43
CA ARG A 66 5.43 1.75 0.98
C ARG A 66 6.56 1.10 0.16
N LYS A 67 7.78 1.06 0.72
CA LYS A 67 8.98 0.43 0.13
C LYS A 67 8.93 -1.11 0.12
N GLU A 68 8.15 -1.72 1.00
CA GLU A 68 7.94 -3.17 1.13
C GLU A 68 6.61 -3.60 0.48
N VAL A 69 5.87 -2.64 -0.06
CA VAL A 69 4.60 -2.86 -0.77
C VAL A 69 4.81 -2.61 -2.26
N ARG A 70 4.66 -3.66 -3.06
CA ARG A 70 4.69 -3.56 -4.52
C ARG A 70 3.28 -3.37 -5.05
N LEU A 71 3.00 -2.20 -5.62
CA LEU A 71 1.68 -1.85 -6.10
C LEU A 71 1.53 -2.20 -7.58
N LEU A 72 0.60 -3.11 -7.88
CA LEU A 72 0.33 -3.54 -9.25
C LEU A 72 -1.02 -3.02 -9.74
N THR A 73 -1.02 -2.53 -10.97
CA THR A 73 -2.19 -2.24 -11.79
C THR A 73 -2.17 -3.13 -13.04
N PRO A 74 -3.26 -3.23 -13.82
CA PRO A 74 -3.28 -4.03 -15.06
C PRO A 74 -2.28 -3.55 -16.09
N VAL A 75 -1.96 -2.26 -16.08
CA VAL A 75 -1.07 -1.62 -17.06
C VAL A 75 0.39 -1.67 -16.62
N GLY A 76 0.69 -2.16 -15.41
CA GLY A 76 2.04 -2.27 -14.88
C GLY A 76 2.17 -1.85 -13.41
N PRO A 77 3.40 -1.78 -12.88
CA PRO A 77 3.65 -1.22 -11.56
C PRO A 77 3.15 0.22 -11.47
N TYR A 78 2.55 0.57 -10.33
CA TYR A 78 1.98 1.89 -10.11
C TYR A 78 3.06 2.99 -10.02
N ASP A 79 4.22 2.67 -9.45
CA ASP A 79 5.34 3.60 -9.30
C ASP A 79 6.60 2.96 -9.90
N CYS A 80 6.95 3.39 -11.10
CA CYS A 80 8.08 2.82 -11.80
C CYS A 80 9.45 3.20 -11.20
N ASP A 81 9.53 4.17 -10.28
CA ASP A 81 10.77 4.54 -9.61
C ASP A 81 11.01 3.66 -8.35
N LEU A 82 9.95 3.34 -7.61
CA LEU A 82 10.02 2.43 -6.46
C LEU A 82 9.94 0.94 -6.86
N ASP A 83 9.06 0.59 -7.80
CA ASP A 83 8.74 -0.81 -8.15
C ASP A 83 9.67 -1.39 -9.23
N ARG A 84 10.62 -0.61 -9.77
CA ARG A 84 11.65 -1.07 -10.74
C ARG A 84 12.84 -1.75 -10.06
N ARG A 85 13.05 -1.55 -8.76
CA ARG A 85 14.19 -2.13 -8.02
C ARG A 85 13.90 -3.56 -7.55
N GLY A 86 13.51 -4.42 -8.49
CA GLY A 86 13.37 -5.86 -8.34
C GLY A 86 14.05 -6.63 -9.48
N SER A 87 15.11 -6.05 -10.06
CA SER A 87 15.90 -6.68 -11.12
C SER A 87 17.35 -6.23 -11.01
N ALA A 88 18.12 -6.93 -10.18
CA ALA A 88 19.57 -6.99 -10.28
C ALA A 88 20.01 -8.40 -9.93
#